data_AF-A0A7J8ENT2-F1
#
_entry.id   AF-A0A7J8ENT2-F1
#
_cell.length_a   1.000
_cell.length_b   1.000
_cell.length_c   1.000
_cell.angle_alpha   90.00
_cell.angle_beta   90.00
_cell.angle_gamma   90.00
#
_symmetry.space_group_name_H-M   'P 1'
#
loop_
_entity.id
_entity.type
_entity.pdbx_description
1 polymer ?
#
loop_
_entity_poly.entity_id
_entity_poly.type
_entity_poly.pdbx_seq_one_letter_code
_entity_poly.pdbx_strand_id
1 'polypeptide(L)'
;MWNRSVWRLLRSESLEGRGRFSPALRRDFLTTTTKEEHDIRRVDITPLEQRKLTFDTHALVQDLETHGFNKTQAETIVSVLTTLSNVSLDTVYKEMVTQAQQKMKIELEQVKQQLINETGRIRADNKLDINLERSRVTDMFTDQEKKLMEATTEFTKKDTKTKSVISETSNKIDTEIASLKTLMESNKLETIRYLAASVFTCLAIALGFYRIWK
;
A
#
# COMPACT_ATOMS: atom_id res chain seq x y z
N MET A 1 42.16 16.82 -28.84
CA MET A 1 41.57 17.51 -27.66
C MET A 1 40.07 17.33 -27.72
N TRP A 2 39.53 16.37 -26.96
CA TRP A 2 38.08 16.17 -26.80
C TRP A 2 37.70 16.51 -25.36
N ASN A 3 36.64 17.31 -25.24
CA ASN A 3 36.34 18.13 -24.08
C ASN A 3 35.80 17.29 -22.91
N ARG A 4 36.25 17.60 -21.69
CA ARG A 4 36.01 16.85 -20.44
C ARG A 4 34.52 16.79 -20.02
N SER A 5 33.67 17.57 -20.68
CA SER A 5 32.22 17.64 -20.43
C SER A 5 31.41 16.49 -21.06
N VAL A 6 31.93 15.85 -22.11
CA VAL A 6 31.21 14.76 -22.81
C VAL A 6 31.26 13.45 -22.02
N TRP A 7 32.37 13.19 -21.31
CA TRP A 7 32.49 12.05 -20.41
C TRP A 7 31.61 12.12 -19.16
N ARG A 8 31.07 13.31 -18.84
CA ARG A 8 30.13 13.47 -17.73
C ARG A 8 28.69 13.13 -18.13
N LEU A 9 28.37 13.14 -19.43
CA LEU A 9 27.06 12.76 -19.94
C LEU A 9 26.94 11.26 -20.28
N LEU A 10 28.05 10.60 -20.63
CA LEU A 10 28.08 9.15 -20.93
C LEU A 10 28.31 8.24 -19.70
N ARG A 11 28.49 8.82 -18.51
CA ARG A 11 28.60 8.10 -17.23
C ARG A 11 27.43 8.39 -16.28
N SER A 12 26.25 8.69 -16.84
CA SER A 12 25.02 8.93 -16.08
C SER A 12 23.86 8.03 -16.54
N GLU A 13 24.16 6.90 -17.18
CA GLU A 13 23.13 6.01 -17.73
C GLU A 13 23.48 4.52 -17.62
N SER A 14 24.29 4.18 -16.61
CA SER A 14 24.54 2.80 -16.22
C SER A 14 24.94 2.78 -14.75
N LEU A 15 24.26 1.94 -13.97
CA LEU A 15 24.35 1.78 -12.51
C LEU A 15 23.55 2.79 -11.69
N GLU A 16 22.27 2.50 -11.49
CA GLU A 16 21.69 2.38 -10.14
C GLU A 16 20.27 1.80 -10.22
N GLY A 17 20.16 0.55 -10.69
CA GLY A 17 18.96 -0.27 -10.54
C GLY A 17 18.97 -1.09 -9.25
N ARG A 18 19.61 -0.61 -8.18
CA ARG A 18 19.43 -1.19 -6.84
C ARG A 18 18.14 -0.57 -6.33
N GLY A 19 17.02 -1.27 -6.53
CA GLY A 19 15.70 -0.92 -6.03
C GLY A 19 15.77 -0.62 -4.54
N ARG A 20 16.01 0.65 -4.22
CA ARG A 20 15.96 1.19 -2.88
C ARG A 20 14.47 1.27 -2.58
N PHE A 21 13.96 0.22 -1.95
CA PHE A 21 12.61 0.21 -1.40
C PHE A 21 12.40 1.51 -0.61
N SER A 22 11.52 2.37 -1.12
CA SER A 22 11.02 3.52 -0.38
C SER A 22 10.45 3.00 0.94
N PRO A 23 10.87 3.51 2.12
CA PRO A 23 10.35 3.09 3.41
C PRO A 23 8.93 3.64 3.70
N ALA A 24 8.22 4.09 2.65
CA ALA A 24 6.94 4.78 2.75
C ALA A 24 5.72 3.87 2.51
N LEU A 25 5.91 2.61 2.13
CA LEU A 25 4.81 1.66 1.93
C LEU A 25 5.04 0.34 2.69
N ARG A 26 5.50 0.46 3.94
CA ARG A 26 5.75 -0.68 4.84
C ARG A 26 5.24 -0.40 6.25
N ARG A 27 4.15 0.36 6.38
CA ARG A 27 3.62 0.81 7.68
C ARG A 27 2.16 0.50 7.97
N ASP A 28 1.44 -0.24 7.12
CA ASP A 28 -0.02 -0.27 7.29
C ASP A 28 -0.62 -1.64 7.66
N PHE A 29 0.19 -2.63 8.08
CA PHE A 29 -0.42 -3.92 8.49
C PHE A 29 0.18 -4.65 9.68
N LEU A 30 1.18 -4.11 10.38
CA LEU A 30 1.70 -4.76 11.58
C LEU A 30 1.97 -3.75 12.69
N THR A 31 1.49 -4.12 13.88
CA THR A 31 1.74 -3.53 15.20
C THR A 31 1.08 -2.17 15.45
N THR A 32 -0.19 -2.20 15.87
CA THR A 32 -0.58 -1.31 16.97
C THR A 32 0.27 -1.69 18.17
N THR A 33 1.40 -1.00 18.30
CA THR A 33 2.17 -0.99 19.52
C THR A 33 1.21 -0.56 20.62
N THR A 34 1.08 -1.39 21.64
CA THR A 34 0.41 -1.12 22.89
C THR A 34 0.93 0.20 23.47
N LYS A 35 0.26 1.31 23.17
CA LYS A 35 0.17 2.42 24.13
C LYS A 35 -0.80 1.92 25.19
N GLU A 36 -0.26 1.27 26.22
CA GLU A 36 -0.97 1.13 27.49
C GLU A 36 -1.08 2.54 28.10
N GLU A 37 -1.96 3.36 27.54
CA GLU A 37 -2.60 4.44 28.27
C GLU A 37 -4.01 3.94 28.56
N HIS A 38 -4.09 2.90 29.40
CA HIS A 38 -5.33 2.64 30.10
C HIS A 38 -5.52 3.85 31.00
N ASP A 39 -6.46 4.71 30.62
CA ASP A 39 -7.00 5.78 31.44
C ASP A 39 -7.59 5.09 32.69
N ILE A 40 -6.75 4.84 33.69
CA ILE A 40 -7.15 4.40 35.02
C ILE A 40 -7.87 5.61 35.61
N ARG A 41 -9.11 5.83 35.20
CA ARG A 41 -10.04 6.69 35.92
C ARG A 41 -10.15 6.07 37.29
N ARG A 42 -9.40 6.63 38.24
CA ARG A 42 -9.56 6.30 39.65
C ARG A 42 -11.03 6.56 39.94
N VAL A 43 -11.75 5.50 40.26
CA VAL A 43 -13.12 5.61 40.74
C VAL A 43 -12.99 6.25 42.11
N ASP A 44 -13.06 7.58 42.14
CA ASP A 44 -13.15 8.34 43.38
C ASP A 44 -14.46 7.95 44.02
N ILE A 45 -14.36 7.11 45.05
CA ILE A 45 -15.49 6.76 45.91
C ILE A 45 -15.84 8.06 46.64
N THR A 46 -17.01 8.62 46.34
CA THR A 46 -17.52 9.86 46.89
C THR A 46 -17.42 9.89 48.43
N PRO A 47 -17.06 11.04 49.05
CA PRO A 47 -16.83 11.10 50.50
C PRO A 47 -18.11 10.83 51.32
N LEU A 48 -17.90 10.16 52.45
CA LEU A 48 -18.82 9.50 53.38
C LEU A 48 -19.88 10.37 54.09
N GLU A 49 -20.17 11.61 53.67
CA GLU A 49 -21.05 12.49 54.47
C GLU A 49 -22.56 12.21 54.30
N GLN A 50 -23.00 11.59 53.21
CA GLN A 50 -24.43 11.43 52.91
C GLN A 50 -25.08 10.15 53.49
N ARG A 51 -24.36 9.34 54.29
CA ARG A 51 -24.87 8.07 54.85
C ARG A 51 -24.97 8.04 56.37
N LYS A 52 -25.12 9.20 57.01
CA LYS A 52 -25.45 9.27 58.43
C LYS A 52 -26.91 8.83 58.59
N LEU A 53 -27.16 7.70 59.26
CA LEU A 53 -28.52 7.28 59.59
C LEU A 53 -29.18 8.42 60.39
N THR A 54 -30.19 9.06 59.82
CA THR A 54 -30.95 10.12 60.50
C THR A 54 -31.85 9.49 61.53
N PHE A 55 -31.26 9.13 62.66
CA PHE A 55 -31.98 8.61 63.81
C PHE A 55 -32.55 9.79 64.59
N ASP A 56 -33.87 9.83 64.76
CA ASP A 56 -34.51 10.81 65.64
C ASP A 56 -34.18 10.45 67.10
N THR A 57 -33.02 10.92 67.52
CA THR A 57 -32.44 10.67 68.84
C THR A 57 -33.36 11.19 69.92
N HIS A 58 -34.06 12.31 69.66
CA HIS A 58 -34.91 12.97 70.63
C HIS A 58 -36.22 12.19 70.85
N ALA A 59 -36.86 11.71 69.78
CA ALA A 59 -38.07 10.90 69.90
C ALA A 59 -37.84 9.60 70.69
N LEU A 60 -36.68 8.96 70.52
CA LEU A 60 -36.34 7.74 71.26
C LEU A 60 -35.97 7.98 72.72
N VAL A 61 -35.29 9.09 73.02
CA VAL A 61 -35.05 9.48 74.42
C VAL A 61 -36.39 9.74 75.11
N GLN A 62 -37.29 10.47 74.46
CA GLN A 62 -38.62 10.78 75.01
C GLN A 62 -39.49 9.53 75.19
N ASP A 63 -39.43 8.57 74.27
CA ASP A 63 -40.14 7.29 74.39
C ASP A 63 -39.56 6.39 75.51
N LEU A 64 -38.25 6.38 75.71
CA LEU A 64 -37.65 5.66 76.83
C LEU A 64 -38.01 6.31 78.18
N GLU A 65 -38.09 7.63 78.24
CA GLU A 65 -38.55 8.36 79.43
C GLU A 65 -40.01 8.05 79.78
N THR A 66 -40.91 7.96 78.80
CA THR A 66 -42.33 7.60 79.03
C THR A 66 -42.51 6.16 79.50
N HIS A 67 -41.53 5.29 79.24
CA HIS A 67 -41.50 3.90 79.69
C HIS A 67 -40.72 3.67 81.00
N GLY A 68 -40.41 4.74 81.75
CA GLY A 68 -39.88 4.65 83.12
C GLY A 68 -38.36 4.65 83.24
N PHE A 69 -37.62 4.92 82.16
CA PHE A 69 -36.18 5.15 82.23
C PHE A 69 -35.88 6.58 82.69
N ASN A 70 -34.79 6.76 83.46
CA ASN A 70 -34.33 8.11 83.76
C ASN A 70 -33.69 8.74 82.49
N LYS A 71 -33.76 10.06 82.37
CA LYS A 71 -33.26 10.81 81.22
C LYS A 71 -31.82 10.45 80.86
N THR A 72 -30.94 10.37 81.85
CA THR A 72 -29.52 10.03 81.66
C THR A 72 -29.31 8.62 81.12
N GLN A 73 -30.15 7.65 81.51
CA GLN A 73 -30.12 6.27 81.03
C GLN A 73 -30.65 6.21 79.60
N ALA A 74 -31.76 6.89 79.31
CA ALA A 74 -32.31 6.99 77.96
C ALA A 74 -31.31 7.59 76.97
N GLU A 75 -30.68 8.72 77.32
CA GLU A 75 -29.63 9.36 76.51
C GLU A 75 -28.41 8.44 76.31
N THR A 76 -27.99 7.71 77.34
CA THR A 76 -26.85 6.78 77.25
C THR A 76 -27.17 5.59 76.33
N ILE A 77 -28.35 4.99 76.45
CA ILE A 77 -28.80 3.88 75.61
C ILE A 77 -28.86 4.31 74.14
N VAL A 78 -29.46 5.47 73.87
CA VAL A 78 -29.58 6.00 72.51
C VAL A 78 -28.20 6.37 71.94
N SER A 79 -27.29 6.89 72.76
CA SER A 79 -25.89 7.16 72.37
C SER A 79 -25.12 5.90 71.98
N VAL A 80 -25.22 4.84 72.79
CA VAL A 80 -24.62 3.53 72.48
C VAL A 80 -25.23 2.94 71.20
N LEU A 81 -26.55 3.04 71.03
CA LEU A 81 -27.21 2.55 69.82
C LEU A 81 -26.77 3.31 68.57
N THR A 82 -26.66 4.63 68.67
CA THR A 82 -26.22 5.49 67.56
C THR A 82 -24.76 5.22 67.18
N THR A 83 -23.89 5.09 68.17
CA THR A 83 -22.47 4.78 67.94
C THR A 83 -22.29 3.39 67.33
N LEU A 84 -22.97 2.37 67.86
CA LEU A 84 -22.93 1.01 67.33
C LEU A 84 -23.49 0.94 65.90
N SER A 85 -24.58 1.65 65.62
CA SER A 85 -25.19 1.71 64.29
C SER A 85 -24.29 2.39 63.27
N ASN A 86 -23.61 3.48 63.65
CA ASN A 86 -22.65 4.15 62.77
C ASN A 86 -21.44 3.24 62.46
N VAL A 87 -20.90 2.55 63.47
CA VAL A 87 -19.76 1.62 63.29
C VAL A 87 -20.15 0.42 62.44
N SER A 88 -21.35 -0.14 62.64
CA SER A 88 -21.81 -1.30 61.87
C SER A 88 -22.07 -0.94 60.40
N LEU A 89 -22.68 0.21 60.11
CA LEU A 89 -22.90 0.67 58.74
C LEU A 89 -21.60 0.98 58.00
N ASP A 90 -20.62 1.60 58.67
CA ASP A 90 -19.29 1.85 58.09
C ASP A 90 -18.59 0.53 57.72
N THR A 91 -18.66 -0.45 58.64
CA THR A 91 -18.07 -1.77 58.43
C THR A 91 -18.72 -2.49 57.25
N VAL A 92 -20.06 -2.59 57.23
CA VAL A 92 -20.80 -3.26 56.14
C VAL A 92 -20.57 -2.57 54.80
N TYR A 93 -20.54 -1.23 54.77
CA TYR A 93 -20.28 -0.49 53.54
C TYR A 93 -18.87 -0.74 53.01
N LYS A 94 -17.88 -0.66 53.88
CA LYS A 94 -16.48 -0.90 53.53
C LYS A 94 -16.28 -2.32 53.01
N GLU A 95 -16.86 -3.32 53.68
CA GLU A 95 -16.80 -4.71 53.24
C GLU A 95 -17.50 -4.92 51.90
N MET A 96 -18.71 -4.38 51.72
CA MET A 96 -19.45 -4.52 50.47
C MET A 96 -18.72 -3.88 49.28
N VAL A 97 -18.20 -2.66 49.47
CA VAL A 97 -17.46 -1.95 48.41
C VAL A 97 -16.15 -2.67 48.11
N THR A 98 -15.38 -3.06 49.12
CA THR A 98 -14.09 -3.74 48.91
C THR A 98 -14.27 -5.11 48.26
N GLN A 99 -15.28 -5.87 48.66
CA GLN A 99 -15.60 -7.16 48.05
C GLN A 99 -16.05 -7.01 46.59
N ALA A 100 -16.90 -6.02 46.29
CA ALA A 100 -17.32 -5.74 44.92
C ALA A 100 -16.13 -5.32 44.03
N GLN A 101 -15.25 -4.46 44.54
CA GLN A 101 -14.02 -4.05 43.85
C GLN A 101 -13.09 -5.22 43.58
N GLN A 102 -12.89 -6.12 44.55
CA GLN A 102 -12.05 -7.29 44.40
C GLN A 102 -12.59 -8.27 43.35
N LYS A 103 -13.91 -8.50 43.34
CA LYS A 103 -14.57 -9.32 42.31
C LYS A 103 -14.38 -8.74 40.90
N MET A 104 -14.67 -7.45 40.73
CA MET A 104 -14.48 -6.78 39.44
C MET A 104 -13.02 -6.86 38.96
N LYS A 105 -12.05 -6.71 39.86
CA LYS A 105 -10.63 -6.82 39.52
C LYS A 105 -10.27 -8.22 39.03
N ILE A 106 -10.78 -9.27 39.68
CA ILE A 106 -10.53 -10.66 39.28
C ILE A 106 -11.13 -10.94 37.89
N GLU A 107 -12.37 -10.52 37.66
CA GLU A 107 -13.03 -10.70 36.36
C GLU A 107 -12.29 -9.95 35.24
N LEU A 108 -11.84 -8.72 35.50
CA LEU A 108 -11.06 -7.94 34.55
C LEU A 108 -9.75 -8.65 34.18
N GLU A 109 -8.99 -9.15 35.16
CA GLU A 109 -7.76 -9.89 34.90
C GLU A 109 -8.03 -11.19 34.14
N GLN A 110 -9.12 -11.89 34.45
CA GLN A 110 -9.51 -13.10 33.73
C GLN A 110 -9.84 -12.81 32.26
N VAL A 111 -10.62 -11.76 31.97
CA VAL A 111 -10.95 -11.34 30.60
C VAL A 111 -9.69 -10.89 29.87
N LYS A 112 -8.81 -10.13 30.52
CA LYS A 112 -7.52 -9.71 29.94
C LYS A 112 -6.66 -10.92 29.54
N GLN A 113 -6.57 -11.91 30.42
CA GLN A 113 -5.79 -13.13 30.14
C GLN A 113 -6.41 -13.96 29.02
N GLN A 114 -7.75 -14.06 28.97
CA GLN A 114 -8.45 -14.73 27.87
C GLN A 114 -8.17 -14.04 26.53
N LEU A 115 -8.26 -12.71 26.46
CA LEU A 115 -7.97 -11.93 25.25
C LEU A 115 -6.53 -12.13 24.75
N ILE A 116 -5.55 -12.13 25.66
CA ILE A 116 -4.14 -12.37 25.30
C ILE A 116 -3.96 -13.76 24.71
N ASN A 117 -4.56 -14.77 25.32
CA ASN A 117 -4.47 -16.16 24.86
C ASN A 117 -5.16 -16.35 23.50
N GLU A 118 -6.37 -15.81 23.31
CA GLU A 118 -7.10 -15.87 22.05
C GLU A 118 -6.35 -15.14 20.93
N THR A 119 -5.81 -13.96 21.21
CA THR A 119 -4.97 -13.21 20.25
C THR A 119 -3.73 -14.01 19.86
N GLY A 120 -3.09 -14.69 20.82
CA GLY A 120 -1.96 -15.58 20.58
C GLY A 120 -2.32 -16.77 19.67
N ARG A 121 -3.48 -17.39 19.92
CA ARG A 121 -4.01 -18.49 19.10
C ARG A 121 -4.34 -18.04 17.68
N ILE A 122 -5.11 -16.95 17.51
CA ILE A 122 -5.45 -16.40 16.19
C ILE A 122 -4.18 -16.08 15.39
N ARG A 123 -3.17 -15.49 16.03
CA ARG A 123 -1.88 -15.21 15.37
C ARG A 123 -1.15 -16.48 14.93
N ALA A 124 -1.18 -17.53 15.76
CA ALA A 124 -0.54 -18.80 15.45
C ALA A 124 -1.27 -19.51 14.30
N ASP A 125 -2.60 -19.58 14.37
CA ASP A 125 -3.46 -20.22 13.36
C ASP A 125 -3.32 -19.52 12.00
N ASN A 126 -3.28 -18.18 11.98
CA ASN A 126 -3.16 -17.42 10.73
C ASN A 126 -1.73 -17.35 10.16
N LYS A 127 -0.70 -17.80 10.90
CA LYS A 127 0.69 -17.66 10.44
C LYS A 127 0.97 -18.51 9.20
N LEU A 128 0.44 -19.73 9.13
CA LEU A 128 0.62 -20.60 7.97
C LEU A 128 -0.09 -20.01 6.74
N ASP A 129 -1.32 -19.55 6.92
CA ASP A 129 -2.15 -18.94 5.88
C ASP A 129 -1.48 -17.70 5.26
N ILE A 130 -1.00 -16.78 6.11
CA ILE A 130 -0.28 -15.58 5.67
C ILE A 130 0.99 -15.94 4.90
N ASN A 131 1.72 -16.97 5.33
CA ASN A 131 2.94 -17.39 4.62
C ASN A 131 2.64 -18.05 3.29
N LEU A 132 1.55 -18.83 3.20
CA LEU A 132 1.12 -19.47 1.96
C LEU A 132 0.67 -18.43 0.93
N GLU A 133 -0.16 -17.46 1.34
CA GLU A 133 -0.55 -16.33 0.47
C GLU A 133 0.65 -15.47 0.08
N ARG A 134 1.59 -15.22 1.00
CA ARG A 134 2.84 -14.52 0.67
C ARG A 134 3.65 -15.27 -0.39
N SER A 135 3.76 -16.60 -0.28
CA SER A 135 4.44 -17.41 -1.31
C SER A 135 3.71 -17.30 -2.64
N ARG A 136 2.38 -17.46 -2.63
CA ARG A 136 1.54 -17.38 -3.82
C ARG A 136 1.67 -16.04 -4.56
N VAL A 137 1.64 -14.94 -3.82
CA VAL A 137 1.85 -13.59 -4.37
C VAL A 137 3.24 -13.45 -4.97
N THR A 138 4.26 -14.00 -4.30
CA THR A 138 5.65 -13.96 -4.79
C THR A 138 5.78 -14.76 -6.08
N ASP A 139 5.23 -15.98 -6.14
CA ASP A 139 5.27 -16.82 -7.33
C ASP A 139 4.54 -16.16 -8.51
N MET A 140 3.35 -15.57 -8.27
CA MET A 140 2.62 -14.81 -9.29
C MET A 140 3.41 -13.59 -9.79
N PHE A 141 4.11 -12.88 -8.90
CA PHE A 141 4.97 -11.76 -9.28
C PHE A 141 6.13 -12.21 -10.17
N THR A 142 6.80 -13.31 -9.80
CA THR A 142 7.89 -13.86 -10.61
C THR A 142 7.41 -14.36 -11.98
N ASP A 143 6.20 -14.94 -12.07
CA ASP A 143 5.60 -15.34 -13.34
C ASP A 143 5.27 -14.14 -14.22
N GLN A 144 4.75 -13.05 -13.63
CA GLN A 144 4.52 -11.79 -14.36
C GLN A 144 5.82 -11.18 -14.87
N GLU A 145 6.87 -11.12 -14.04
CA GLU A 145 8.19 -10.61 -14.43
C GLU A 145 8.77 -11.43 -15.58
N LYS A 146 8.66 -12.76 -15.51
CA LYS A 146 9.09 -13.67 -16.58
C LYS A 146 8.33 -13.42 -17.88
N LYS A 147 6.99 -13.33 -17.84
CA LYS A 147 6.16 -13.04 -19.02
C LYS A 147 6.50 -11.69 -19.63
N LEU A 148 6.79 -10.68 -18.81
CA LEU A 148 7.19 -9.35 -19.27
C LEU A 148 8.56 -9.39 -19.95
N MET A 149 9.50 -10.16 -19.40
CA MET A 149 10.82 -10.36 -20.02
C MET A 149 10.69 -11.09 -21.35
N GLU A 150 9.91 -12.17 -21.42
CA GLU A 150 9.62 -12.91 -22.65
C GLU A 150 9.01 -11.98 -23.72
N ALA A 151 7.96 -11.24 -23.40
CA ALA A 151 7.33 -10.29 -24.32
C ALA A 151 8.31 -9.21 -24.81
N THR A 152 9.19 -8.72 -23.94
CA THR A 152 10.22 -7.74 -24.31
C THR A 152 11.25 -8.36 -25.26
N THR A 153 11.69 -9.60 -25.01
CA THR A 153 12.62 -10.30 -25.91
C THR A 153 11.99 -10.64 -27.26
N GLU A 154 10.71 -11.02 -27.30
CA GLU A 154 10.00 -11.27 -28.55
C GLU A 154 9.79 -9.98 -29.35
N PHE A 155 9.45 -8.88 -28.67
CA PHE A 155 9.29 -7.57 -29.30
C PHE A 155 10.60 -7.10 -29.94
N THR A 156 11.72 -7.18 -29.22
CA THR A 156 13.04 -6.80 -29.76
C THR A 156 13.46 -7.70 -30.93
N LYS A 157 13.15 -9.00 -30.88
CA LYS A 157 13.37 -9.91 -32.01
C LYS A 157 12.52 -9.54 -33.23
N LYS A 158 11.26 -9.16 -33.04
CA LYS A 158 10.39 -8.67 -34.13
C LYS A 158 10.89 -7.34 -34.69
N ASP A 159 11.28 -6.40 -33.84
CA ASP A 159 11.83 -5.09 -34.25
C ASP A 159 13.10 -5.24 -35.11
N THR A 160 14.05 -6.05 -34.65
CA THR A 160 15.28 -6.34 -35.40
C THR A 160 14.99 -7.03 -36.74
N LYS A 161 14.07 -8.00 -36.77
CA LYS A 161 13.63 -8.63 -38.02
C LYS A 161 13.00 -7.60 -38.97
N THR A 162 12.08 -6.77 -38.48
CA THR A 162 11.44 -5.73 -39.29
C THR A 162 12.48 -4.75 -39.85
N LYS A 163 13.44 -4.28 -39.04
CA LYS A 163 14.54 -3.43 -39.50
C LYS A 163 15.38 -4.07 -40.60
N SER A 164 15.70 -5.37 -40.46
CA SER A 164 16.46 -6.09 -41.49
C SER A 164 15.70 -6.17 -42.83
N VAL A 165 14.41 -6.47 -42.79
CA VAL A 165 13.56 -6.54 -44.00
C VAL A 165 13.40 -5.17 -44.65
N ILE A 166 13.24 -4.11 -43.85
CA ILE A 166 13.19 -2.73 -44.35
C ILE A 166 14.49 -2.38 -45.06
N SER A 167 15.64 -2.66 -44.45
CA SER A 167 16.95 -2.40 -45.06
C SER A 167 17.16 -3.19 -46.35
N GLU A 168 16.77 -4.47 -46.38
CA GLU A 168 16.86 -5.29 -47.59
C GLU A 168 15.99 -4.72 -48.72
N THR A 169 14.77 -4.32 -48.41
CA THR A 169 13.83 -3.74 -49.38
C THR A 169 14.32 -2.39 -49.90
N SER A 170 14.86 -1.54 -49.01
CA SER A 170 15.46 -0.26 -49.40
C SER A 170 16.61 -0.47 -50.39
N ASN A 171 17.52 -1.40 -50.09
CA ASN A 171 18.64 -1.70 -50.98
C ASN A 171 18.16 -2.21 -52.35
N LYS A 172 17.11 -3.04 -52.40
CA LYS A 172 16.52 -3.50 -53.66
C LYS A 172 15.94 -2.34 -54.47
N ILE A 173 15.17 -1.47 -53.83
CA ILE A 173 14.61 -0.27 -54.46
C ILE A 173 15.73 0.59 -55.05
N ASP A 174 16.82 0.81 -54.31
CA ASP A 174 17.96 1.60 -54.81
C ASP A 174 18.62 0.96 -56.04
N THR A 175 18.77 -0.37 -56.07
CA THR A 175 19.30 -1.10 -57.24
C THR A 175 18.36 -1.04 -58.45
N GLU A 176 17.05 -1.14 -58.22
CA GLU A 176 16.04 -1.02 -59.29
C GLU A 176 16.00 0.40 -59.86
N ILE A 177 16.08 1.43 -59.01
CA ILE A 177 16.16 2.83 -59.45
C ILE A 177 17.41 3.06 -60.30
N ALA A 178 18.58 2.57 -59.84
CA ALA A 178 19.82 2.70 -60.59
C ALA A 178 19.73 1.98 -61.95
N SER A 179 19.25 0.75 -61.97
CA SER A 179 19.13 -0.03 -63.22
C SER A 179 18.12 0.58 -64.20
N LEU A 180 16.94 0.98 -63.73
CA LEU A 180 15.94 1.68 -64.57
C LEU A 180 16.48 2.98 -65.14
N LYS A 181 17.27 3.73 -64.35
CA LYS A 181 17.92 4.95 -64.84
C LYS A 181 18.90 4.65 -65.97
N THR A 182 19.74 3.62 -65.84
CA THR A 182 20.67 3.24 -66.91
C THR A 182 19.95 2.80 -68.19
N LEU A 183 18.87 2.02 -68.05
CA LEU A 183 18.05 1.59 -69.19
C LEU A 183 17.37 2.77 -69.89
N MET A 184 16.89 3.74 -69.12
CA MET A 184 16.31 4.97 -69.67
C MET A 184 17.36 5.79 -70.44
N GLU A 185 18.57 5.93 -69.90
CA GLU A 185 19.66 6.66 -70.56
C GLU A 185 20.10 5.97 -71.86
N SER A 186 20.22 4.64 -71.87
CA SER A 186 20.56 3.90 -73.09
C SER A 186 19.45 4.00 -74.15
N ASN A 187 18.18 3.85 -73.76
CA ASN A 187 17.05 3.94 -74.69
C ASN A 187 16.93 5.35 -75.32
N LYS A 188 17.21 6.41 -74.54
CA LYS A 188 17.31 7.78 -75.07
C LYS A 188 18.39 7.89 -76.15
N LEU A 189 19.57 7.34 -75.89
CA LEU A 189 20.68 7.36 -76.85
C LEU A 189 20.38 6.53 -78.12
N GLU A 190 19.73 5.38 -77.98
CA GLU A 190 19.27 4.57 -79.11
C GLU A 190 18.27 5.33 -79.97
N THR A 191 17.27 5.96 -79.35
CA THR A 191 16.27 6.76 -80.07
C THR A 191 16.92 7.89 -80.86
N ILE A 192 17.88 8.60 -80.26
CA ILE A 192 18.64 9.66 -80.95
C ILE A 192 19.42 9.11 -82.15
N ARG A 193 20.08 7.95 -81.99
CA ARG A 193 20.84 7.29 -83.07
C ARG A 193 19.94 6.84 -84.22
N TYR A 194 18.81 6.19 -83.93
CA TYR A 194 17.84 5.76 -84.95
C TYR A 194 17.27 6.94 -85.74
N LEU A 195 16.92 8.03 -85.03
CA LEU A 195 16.42 9.25 -85.68
C LEU A 195 17.46 9.83 -86.64
N ALA A 196 18.70 9.99 -86.20
CA ALA A 196 19.78 10.50 -87.04
C ALA A 196 20.02 9.61 -88.27
N ALA A 197 20.03 8.29 -88.10
CA ALA A 197 20.20 7.34 -89.19
C ALA A 197 19.06 7.45 -90.22
N SER A 198 17.80 7.55 -89.78
CA SER A 198 16.65 7.70 -90.69
C SER A 198 16.68 9.01 -91.48
N VAL A 199 17.09 10.11 -90.87
CA VAL A 199 17.19 11.41 -91.56
C VAL A 199 18.32 11.34 -92.60
N PHE A 200 19.45 10.74 -92.25
CA PHE A 200 20.58 10.60 -93.16
C PHE A 200 20.25 9.70 -94.37
N THR A 201 19.54 8.59 -94.17
CA THR A 201 19.10 7.72 -95.28
C THR A 201 18.10 8.41 -96.20
N CYS A 202 17.13 9.17 -95.67
CA CYS A 202 16.22 9.98 -96.48
C CYS A 202 16.97 11.02 -97.33
N LEU A 203 17.93 11.73 -96.73
CA LEU A 203 18.75 12.71 -97.45
C LEU A 203 19.60 12.05 -98.54
N ALA A 204 20.23 10.90 -98.26
CA ALA A 204 21.03 10.16 -99.23
C ALA A 204 20.19 9.72 -100.45
N ILE A 205 18.98 9.22 -100.22
CA ILE A 205 18.04 8.85 -101.29
C ILE A 205 17.63 10.08 -102.11
N ALA A 206 17.26 11.19 -101.46
CA ALA A 206 16.87 12.43 -102.14
C ALA A 206 18.00 12.99 -103.03
N LEU A 207 19.24 12.98 -102.53
CA LEU A 207 20.42 13.36 -103.31
C LEU A 207 20.68 12.42 -104.48
N GLY A 208 20.45 11.11 -104.30
CA GLY A 208 20.51 10.11 -105.37
C GLY A 208 19.54 10.43 -106.52
N PHE A 209 18.27 10.70 -106.20
CA PHE A 209 17.27 11.11 -107.20
C PHE A 209 17.60 12.45 -107.87
N TYR A 210 18.02 13.45 -107.08
CA TYR A 210 18.41 14.76 -107.61
C TYR A 210 19.55 14.65 -108.63
N ARG A 211 20.51 13.74 -108.38
CA ARG A 211 21.65 13.49 -109.28
C ARG A 211 21.27 12.76 -110.57
N ILE A 212 20.21 11.95 -110.56
CA ILE A 212 19.71 11.25 -111.76
C ILE A 212 18.86 12.17 -112.64
N TRP A 213 18.16 13.14 -112.05
CA TRP A 213 17.28 14.07 -112.78
C TRP A 213 18.04 15.26 -113.43
N LYS A 214 19.27 15.52 -113.00
CA LYS A 214 20.16 16.54 -113.57
C LYS A 214 21.04 15.96 -114.66
#